data_AF-A0A7J2J4X0-F1
#
_entry.id   AF-A0A7J2J4X0-F1
#
_cell.length_a   1.000
_cell.length_b   1.000
_cell.length_c   1.000
_cell.angle_alpha   90.00
_cell.angle_beta   90.00
_cell.angle_gamma   90.00
#
_symmetry.space_group_name_H-M   'P 1'
#
loop_
_entity.id
_entity.type
_entity.pdbx_description
1 polymer ?
#
loop_
_entity_poly.entity_id
_entity_poly.type
_entity_poly.pdbx_seq_one_letter_code
_entity_poly.pdbx_strand_id
1 'polypeptide(L)'
;MDKSMRVSSAILGDSRVILLLLVVFLSLLSIERHGLEYGMDLVGGTSVILKVEGTCAKIKTNMDEGELKDLLEKETGVFVNVYKREDHLIPIEIMKLVDKEELESILKGKGEIVEFKKGAVFPITSDQIISTLQQRA
;
A
#
# COMPACT_ATOMS: atom_id res chain seq x y z
N MET A 1 4.13 8.72 69.33
CA MET A 1 4.74 9.26 68.10
C MET A 1 6.03 8.52 67.81
N ASP A 2 6.23 7.78 66.73
CA ASP A 2 5.31 7.15 65.80
C ASP A 2 6.20 6.14 65.05
N LYS A 3 6.08 4.85 65.36
CA LYS A 3 6.93 3.80 64.76
C LYS A 3 6.67 3.71 63.24
N SER A 4 5.50 4.19 62.80
CA SER A 4 5.11 4.34 61.40
C SER A 4 5.95 5.38 60.64
N MET A 5 6.27 6.53 61.26
CA MET A 5 7.05 7.60 60.61
C MET A 5 8.49 7.20 60.28
N ARG A 6 9.12 6.29 61.06
CA ARG A 6 10.51 5.85 60.80
C ARG A 6 10.63 4.90 59.61
N VAL A 7 9.55 4.17 59.29
CA VAL A 7 9.56 3.22 58.16
C VAL A 7 9.43 3.98 56.84
N SER A 8 8.61 5.02 56.78
CA SER A 8 8.48 5.87 55.59
C SER A 8 9.79 6.58 55.21
N SER A 9 10.56 7.07 56.18
CA SER A 9 11.83 7.74 55.88
C SER A 9 12.93 6.78 55.41
N ALA A 10 12.90 5.52 55.87
CA ALA A 10 13.87 4.50 55.44
C ALA A 10 13.57 3.99 54.02
N ILE A 11 12.29 3.86 53.66
CA ILE A 11 11.87 3.42 52.33
C ILE A 11 12.09 4.51 51.27
N LEU A 12 11.85 5.79 51.61
CA LEU A 12 12.14 6.92 50.72
C LEU A 12 13.63 7.24 50.56
N GLY A 13 14.50 6.74 51.45
CA GLY A 13 15.95 6.94 51.35
C GLY A 13 16.64 5.99 50.37
N ASP A 14 15.96 4.93 49.92
CA ASP A 14 16.49 3.99 48.94
C ASP A 14 16.32 4.55 47.52
N SER A 15 17.44 4.77 46.83
CA SER A 15 17.48 5.30 45.47
C SER A 15 16.70 4.46 44.46
N ARG A 16 16.55 3.16 44.71
CA ARG A 16 15.75 2.26 43.86
C ARG A 16 14.26 2.57 43.97
N VAL A 17 13.81 2.89 45.18
CA VAL A 17 12.40 3.24 45.44
C VAL A 17 12.09 4.62 44.85
N ILE A 18 13.01 5.57 44.98
CA ILE A 18 12.87 6.90 44.34
C ILE A 18 12.80 6.77 42.81
N LEU A 19 13.68 5.95 42.21
CA LEU A 19 13.68 5.71 40.77
C LEU A 19 12.36 5.06 40.30
N LEU A 20 11.86 4.07 41.06
CA LEU A 20 10.60 3.40 40.74
C LEU A 20 9.41 4.37 40.82
N LEU A 21 9.36 5.21 41.85
CA LEU A 21 8.33 6.25 41.97
C LEU A 21 8.41 7.26 40.82
N LEU A 22 9.61 7.65 40.40
CA LEU A 22 9.80 8.57 39.28
C LEU A 22 9.33 7.95 37.95
N VAL A 23 9.62 6.67 37.70
CA VAL A 23 9.15 5.95 36.50
C VAL A 23 7.63 5.84 36.48
N VAL A 24 7.01 5.51 37.62
CA VAL A 24 5.55 5.46 37.74
C VAL A 24 4.94 6.84 37.46
N PHE A 25 5.51 7.90 38.03
CA PHE A 25 5.02 9.26 37.83
C PHE A 25 5.14 9.72 36.37
N LEU A 26 6.27 9.44 35.72
CA LEU A 26 6.46 9.74 34.29
C LEU A 26 5.51 8.94 33.40
N SER A 27 5.25 7.67 33.74
CA SER A 27 4.31 6.83 32.98
C SER A 27 2.89 7.38 33.05
N LEU A 28 2.44 7.81 34.23
CA LEU A 28 1.14 8.43 34.42
C LEU A 28 1.01 9.74 33.63
N LEU A 29 2.03 10.60 33.68
CA LEU A 29 2.05 11.84 32.90
C LEU A 29 2.03 11.60 31.38
N SER A 30 2.72 10.56 30.90
CA SER A 30 2.70 10.20 29.48
C SER A 30 1.32 9.77 29.02
N ILE A 31 0.63 8.92 29.81
CA ILE A 31 -0.72 8.44 29.50
C ILE A 31 -1.73 9.60 29.51
N GLU A 32 -1.63 10.52 30.49
CA GLU A 32 -2.51 11.68 30.59
C GLU A 32 -2.36 12.63 29.39
N ARG A 33 -1.12 12.88 28.94
CA ARG A 33 -0.84 13.85 27.85
C ARG A 33 -1.05 13.28 26.45
N HIS A 34 -0.64 12.04 26.21
CA HIS A 34 -0.67 11.46 24.86
C HIS A 34 -1.92 10.62 24.63
N GLY A 35 -2.67 10.29 25.69
CA GLY A 35 -3.78 9.37 25.61
C GLY A 35 -3.33 7.96 25.22
N LEU A 36 -4.30 7.09 24.95
CA LEU A 36 -4.08 5.79 24.33
C LEU A 36 -4.54 5.91 22.88
N GLU A 37 -3.63 5.69 21.92
CA GLU A 37 -4.02 5.50 20.53
C GLU A 37 -4.65 4.12 20.39
N TYR A 38 -5.92 4.09 20.04
CA TYR A 38 -6.67 2.86 19.85
C TYR A 38 -6.56 2.43 18.38
N GLY A 39 -6.23 1.15 18.19
CA GLY A 39 -6.29 0.55 16.86
C GLY A 39 -7.69 0.65 16.25
N MET A 40 -7.76 0.58 14.93
CA MET A 40 -9.01 0.67 14.16
C MET A 40 -10.07 -0.36 14.60
N ASP A 41 -9.64 -1.48 15.18
CA ASP A 41 -10.50 -2.52 15.76
C ASP A 41 -11.33 -2.04 16.96
N LEU A 42 -10.84 -1.03 17.71
CA LEU A 42 -11.49 -0.50 18.92
C LEU A 42 -12.26 0.80 18.67
N VAL A 43 -11.80 1.63 17.73
CA VAL A 43 -12.44 2.93 17.39
C VAL A 43 -13.55 2.76 16.35
N GLY A 44 -13.52 1.65 15.60
CA GLY A 44 -14.40 1.43 14.46
C GLY A 44 -13.94 2.27 13.27
N GLY A 45 -13.43 1.59 12.24
CA GLY A 45 -13.08 2.20 10.96
C GLY A 45 -13.31 1.22 9.83
N THR A 46 -13.45 1.73 8.61
CA THR A 46 -13.65 0.89 7.42
C THR A 46 -12.29 0.56 6.82
N SER A 47 -11.87 -0.70 6.92
CA SER A 47 -10.75 -1.22 6.13
C SER A 47 -11.23 -1.60 4.73
N VAL A 48 -10.77 -0.89 3.71
CA VAL A 48 -11.05 -1.24 2.31
C VAL A 48 -9.81 -1.87 1.71
N ILE A 49 -9.87 -3.19 1.47
CA ILE A 49 -8.86 -3.90 0.68
C ILE A 49 -9.29 -3.82 -0.78
N LEU A 50 -8.67 -2.91 -1.54
CA LEU A 50 -8.90 -2.80 -2.98
C LEU A 50 -8.08 -3.86 -3.71
N LYS A 51 -8.76 -4.77 -4.41
CA LYS A 51 -8.16 -5.64 -5.42
C LYS A 51 -8.48 -5.06 -6.79
N VAL A 52 -7.47 -4.64 -7.53
CA VAL A 52 -7.66 -4.18 -8.90
C VAL A 52 -7.51 -5.39 -9.81
N GLU A 53 -8.57 -5.65 -10.56
CA GLU A 53 -8.57 -6.58 -11.66
C GLU A 53 -8.08 -5.84 -12.91
N GLY A 54 -7.06 -6.39 -13.57
CA GLY A 54 -6.52 -5.84 -14.80
C GLY A 54 -6.41 -6.89 -15.90
N THR A 55 -5.75 -6.49 -16.98
CA THR A 55 -5.60 -7.31 -18.20
C THR A 55 -4.13 -7.59 -18.43
N CYS A 56 -3.73 -8.86 -18.48
CA CYS A 56 -2.40 -9.27 -18.92
C CYS A 56 -2.45 -9.68 -20.39
N ALA A 57 -1.43 -9.29 -21.15
CA ALA A 57 -1.24 -9.83 -22.50
C ALA A 57 0.24 -9.99 -22.83
N LYS A 58 0.56 -10.88 -23.76
CA LYS A 58 1.86 -10.91 -24.43
C LYS A 58 1.68 -10.45 -25.87
N ILE A 59 2.38 -9.38 -26.22
CA ILE A 59 2.26 -8.74 -27.54
C ILE A 59 3.51 -9.05 -28.37
N LYS A 60 3.29 -9.54 -29.58
CA LYS A 60 4.33 -9.61 -30.61
C LYS A 60 4.29 -8.31 -31.41
N THR A 61 5.31 -7.48 -31.29
CA THR A 61 5.41 -6.21 -32.01
C THR A 61 6.87 -5.87 -32.34
N ASN A 62 7.04 -5.03 -33.35
CA ASN A 62 8.33 -4.43 -33.70
C ASN A 62 8.61 -3.14 -32.89
N MET A 63 7.61 -2.58 -32.21
CA MET A 63 7.75 -1.39 -31.36
C MET A 63 8.62 -1.68 -30.13
N ASP A 64 9.38 -0.69 -29.67
CA ASP A 64 10.09 -0.80 -28.39
C ASP A 64 9.12 -0.73 -27.20
N GLU A 65 9.61 -1.10 -26.02
CA GLU A 65 8.82 -1.15 -24.79
C GLU A 65 8.24 0.23 -24.39
N GLY A 66 8.95 1.32 -24.69
CA GLY A 66 8.51 2.68 -24.40
C GLY A 66 7.42 3.14 -25.36
N GLU A 67 7.61 2.95 -26.66
CA GLU A 67 6.59 3.23 -27.68
C GLU A 67 5.28 2.47 -27.44
N LEU A 68 5.39 1.17 -27.07
CA LEU A 68 4.23 0.35 -26.75
C LEU A 68 3.52 0.87 -25.48
N LYS A 69 4.28 1.26 -24.47
CA LYS A 69 3.73 1.82 -23.23
C LYS A 69 2.95 3.10 -23.50
N ASP A 70 3.57 4.06 -24.18
CA ASP A 70 2.97 5.36 -24.46
C ASP A 70 1.67 5.22 -25.28
N LEU A 71 1.65 4.31 -26.25
CA LEU A 71 0.46 4.00 -27.03
C LEU A 71 -0.66 3.42 -26.17
N LEU A 72 -0.36 2.42 -25.33
CA LEU A 72 -1.37 1.77 -24.51
C LEU A 72 -1.90 2.70 -23.41
N GLU A 73 -1.04 3.47 -22.74
CA GLU A 73 -1.47 4.44 -21.72
C GLU A 73 -2.34 5.54 -22.31
N LYS A 74 -1.98 6.04 -23.50
CA LYS A 74 -2.75 7.06 -24.21
C LYS A 74 -4.15 6.59 -24.60
N GLU A 75 -4.27 5.38 -25.15
CA GLU A 75 -5.56 4.85 -25.63
C GLU A 75 -6.42 4.31 -24.49
N THR A 76 -5.82 3.66 -23.48
CA THR A 76 -6.58 3.07 -22.36
C THR A 76 -6.90 4.07 -21.25
N GLY A 77 -6.16 5.19 -21.19
CA GLY A 77 -6.29 6.23 -20.17
C GLY A 77 -5.86 5.80 -18.77
N VAL A 78 -5.14 4.68 -18.66
CA VAL A 78 -4.67 4.12 -17.39
C VAL A 78 -3.19 3.75 -17.48
N PHE A 79 -2.58 3.53 -16.33
CA PHE A 79 -1.20 3.08 -16.26
C PHE A 79 -1.03 1.66 -16.80
N VAL A 80 0.04 1.45 -17.57
CA VAL A 80 0.37 0.16 -18.19
C VAL A 80 1.81 -0.21 -17.83
N ASN A 81 1.98 -1.39 -17.22
CA ASN A 81 3.30 -1.98 -17.06
C ASN A 81 3.67 -2.69 -18.36
N VAL A 82 4.80 -2.30 -18.94
CA VAL A 82 5.42 -3.01 -20.06
C VAL A 82 6.71 -3.62 -19.55
N TYR A 83 6.81 -4.95 -19.67
CA TYR A 83 7.98 -5.70 -19.24
C TYR A 83 9.00 -5.81 -20.36
N LYS A 84 10.22 -6.17 -20.01
CA LYS A 84 11.28 -6.39 -20.97
C LYS A 84 10.87 -7.48 -21.97
N ARG A 85 11.23 -7.29 -23.24
CA ARG A 85 10.98 -8.29 -24.27
C ARG A 85 11.64 -9.63 -23.96
N GLU A 86 10.86 -10.70 -24.02
CA GLU A 86 11.26 -12.11 -23.84
C GLU A 86 10.75 -12.92 -25.04
N ASP A 87 11.62 -13.70 -25.70
CA ASP A 87 11.24 -14.55 -26.84
C ASP A 87 10.44 -13.86 -27.96
N HIS A 88 10.82 -12.62 -28.30
CA HIS A 88 10.11 -11.75 -29.27
C HIS A 88 8.70 -11.31 -28.86
N LEU A 89 8.33 -11.53 -27.61
CA LEU A 89 7.07 -11.10 -27.01
C LEU A 89 7.35 -10.05 -25.94
N ILE A 90 6.46 -9.08 -25.84
CA ILE A 90 6.49 -8.05 -24.80
C ILE A 90 5.31 -8.34 -23.86
N PRO A 91 5.58 -8.83 -22.64
CA PRO A 91 4.53 -8.97 -21.63
C PRO A 91 4.06 -7.58 -21.20
N ILE A 92 2.75 -7.42 -21.06
CA ILE A 92 2.12 -6.19 -20.60
C ILE A 92 1.07 -6.49 -19.52
N GLU A 93 0.88 -5.52 -18.64
CA GLU A 93 -0.23 -5.48 -17.68
C GLU A 93 -0.91 -4.11 -17.76
N ILE A 94 -2.21 -4.12 -18.04
CA ILE A 94 -3.06 -2.94 -18.09
C ILE A 94 -3.88 -2.93 -16.80
N MET A 95 -3.80 -1.84 -16.03
CA MET A 95 -4.52 -1.66 -14.75
C MET A 95 -6.01 -1.34 -14.96
N LYS A 96 -6.64 -1.99 -15.94
CA LYS A 96 -8.04 -1.89 -16.33
C LYS A 96 -8.45 -3.20 -17.02
N LEU A 97 -9.72 -3.56 -16.87
CA LEU A 97 -10.35 -4.61 -17.67
C LEU A 97 -10.55 -4.08 -19.10
N VAL A 98 -9.74 -4.58 -20.03
CA VAL A 98 -9.80 -4.29 -21.46
C VAL A 98 -10.15 -5.59 -22.16
N ASP A 99 -11.10 -5.53 -23.09
CA ASP A 99 -11.47 -6.70 -23.88
C ASP A 99 -10.44 -7.00 -24.96
N LYS A 100 -10.38 -8.26 -25.40
CA LYS A 100 -9.37 -8.67 -26.39
C LYS A 100 -9.55 -7.88 -27.69
N GLU A 101 -10.80 -7.67 -28.12
CA GLU A 101 -11.15 -6.91 -29.32
C GLU A 101 -10.76 -5.44 -29.21
N GLU A 102 -10.89 -4.84 -28.02
CA GLU A 102 -10.46 -3.47 -27.75
C GLU A 102 -8.94 -3.37 -27.85
N LEU A 103 -8.21 -4.31 -27.25
CA LEU A 103 -6.74 -4.35 -27.33
C LEU A 103 -6.24 -4.63 -28.76
N GLU A 104 -6.92 -5.49 -29.52
CA GLU A 104 -6.63 -5.72 -30.94
C GLU A 104 -6.88 -4.47 -31.78
N SER A 105 -7.92 -3.69 -31.47
CA SER A 105 -8.22 -2.43 -32.12
C SER A 105 -7.13 -1.38 -31.84
N ILE A 106 -6.66 -1.29 -30.60
CA ILE A 106 -5.55 -0.39 -30.21
C ILE A 106 -4.25 -0.78 -30.92
N LEU A 107 -3.97 -2.08 -31.05
CA LEU A 107 -2.76 -2.62 -31.67
C LEU A 107 -2.85 -2.75 -33.20
N LYS A 108 -3.96 -2.33 -33.81
CA LYS A 108 -4.28 -2.60 -35.22
C LYS A 108 -3.14 -2.19 -36.16
N GLY A 109 -2.51 -3.19 -36.79
CA GLY A 109 -1.40 -3.01 -37.73
C GLY A 109 -0.03 -2.72 -37.09
N LYS A 110 0.06 -2.68 -35.76
CA LYS A 110 1.27 -2.39 -34.99
C LYS A 110 1.76 -3.59 -34.16
N GLY A 111 0.89 -4.52 -33.82
CA GLY A 111 1.25 -5.74 -33.09
C GLY A 111 0.16 -6.79 -33.11
N GLU A 112 0.48 -7.98 -32.61
CA GLU A 112 -0.42 -9.12 -32.49
C GLU A 112 -0.43 -9.62 -31.04
N ILE A 113 -1.61 -9.99 -30.53
CA ILE A 113 -1.77 -10.55 -29.18
C ILE A 113 -1.55 -12.06 -29.25
N VAL A 114 -0.53 -12.57 -28.55
CA VAL A 114 -0.18 -14.00 -28.52
C VAL A 114 -0.81 -14.69 -27.32
N GLU A 115 -0.82 -14.03 -26.17
CA GLU A 115 -1.50 -14.50 -24.96
C GLU A 115 -2.34 -13.36 -24.36
N PHE A 116 -3.50 -13.68 -23.80
CA PHE A 116 -4.41 -12.71 -23.22
C PHE A 116 -5.11 -13.32 -21.99
N LYS A 117 -5.13 -12.56 -20.90
CA LYS A 117 -5.84 -12.91 -19.67
C LYS A 117 -6.51 -11.67 -19.09
N LYS A 118 -7.85 -11.66 -19.14
CA LYS A 118 -8.69 -10.67 -18.47
C LYS A 118 -8.92 -11.06 -17.01
N GLY A 119 -8.97 -10.07 -16.11
CA GLY A 119 -9.25 -10.31 -14.69
C GLY A 119 -8.06 -10.85 -13.91
N ALA A 120 -6.84 -10.51 -14.32
CA ALA A 120 -5.66 -10.77 -13.49
C ALA A 120 -5.75 -9.92 -12.22
N VAL A 121 -5.64 -10.55 -11.05
CA VAL A 121 -5.71 -9.86 -9.75
C VAL A 121 -4.31 -9.43 -9.36
N PHE A 122 -4.11 -8.12 -9.22
CA PHE A 122 -2.82 -7.56 -8.84
C PHE A 122 -2.83 -7.10 -7.38
N PRO A 123 -1.79 -7.41 -6.59
CA PRO A 123 -1.61 -6.80 -5.28
C PRO A 123 -1.27 -5.32 -5.48
N ILE A 124 -2.23 -4.44 -5.18
CA ILE A 124 -2.00 -2.99 -5.19
C ILE A 124 -1.23 -2.63 -3.92
N THR A 125 -0.16 -1.86 -4.04
CA THR A 125 0.55 -1.30 -2.88
C THR A 125 -0.19 -0.08 -2.33
N SER A 126 -0.03 0.21 -1.03
CA SER A 126 -0.68 1.35 -0.37
C SER A 126 -0.44 2.68 -1.09
N ASP A 127 0.73 2.86 -1.70
CA ASP A 127 1.10 4.08 -2.43
C ASP A 127 0.23 4.31 -3.69
N GLN A 128 -0.14 3.23 -4.40
CA GLN A 128 -1.00 3.29 -5.58
C GLN A 128 -2.47 3.58 -5.22
N ILE A 129 -2.90 3.18 -4.02
CA ILE A 129 -4.25 3.48 -3.51
C ILE A 129 -4.37 4.98 -3.21
N ILE A 130 -3.37 5.57 -2.55
CA ILE A 130 -3.39 6.99 -2.17
C ILE A 130 -3.40 7.88 -3.41
N SER A 131 -2.58 7.59 -4.42
CA SER A 131 -2.54 8.38 -5.66
C SER A 131 -3.86 8.32 -6.44
N THR A 132 -4.51 7.15 -6.49
CA THR A 132 -5.79 6.96 -7.18
C THR A 132 -6.94 7.65 -6.47
N LEU A 133 -6.95 7.66 -5.12
CA LEU A 133 -7.97 8.36 -4.34
C LEU A 133 -7.81 9.88 -4.43
N GLN A 134 -6.58 10.39 -4.47
CA GLN A 134 -6.31 11.83 -4.63
C GLN A 134 -6.69 12.35 -6.02
N GLN A 135 -6.64 11.54 -7.07
CA GLN A 135 -7.11 11.94 -8.41
C GLN A 135 -8.64 12.02 -8.54
N ARG A 136 -9.41 11.46 -7.61
CA ARG A 136 -10.89 11.43 -7.66
C ARG A 136 -11.57 12.41 -6.70
N ALA A 137 -10.79 13.19 -5.93
CA ALA A 137 -11.26 14.26 -5.06
C ALA A 137 -11.04 15.62 -5.74
#